data_AF-A0A484Z8L3-F1
#
_entry.id   AF-A0A484Z8L3-F1
#
_cell.length_a   1.000
_cell.length_b   1.000
_cell.length_c   1.000
_cell.angle_alpha   90.00
_cell.angle_beta   90.00
_cell.angle_gamma   90.00
#
_symmetry.space_group_name_H-M   'P 1'
#
loop_
_entity.id
_entity.type
_entity.pdbx_description
1 polymer ?
#
loop_
_entity_poly.entity_id
_entity_poly.type
_entity_poly.pdbx_seq_one_letter_code
_entity_poly.pdbx_strand_id
1 'polypeptide(L)'
;MIATKFGFDCERPGQTLNSRPEHIRAAVEGSLARLKTDYIDLYYQHRVDPDVPMEDVAGTVADLIAEGKVKHFGLSEAGVDSIRRAHAVCPVTALQSEYSLWWRQPEQQLLPLLEELNIGFVPFSPLGKGFLTGAIDASTTFDSSDFRNVVPRFSEASRQANQKLVEVVKSLAAEQDVTPAQIALAWLLAKAPWDCPDSWHNQAAPAGGKSGCGKRDPVTK
;
A
#
# COMPACT_ATOMS: atom_id res chain seq x y z
N MET A 1 -1.09 13.59 6.59
CA MET A 1 -0.31 12.35 6.79
C MET A 1 0.66 12.19 5.63
N ILE A 2 1.95 11.98 5.90
CA ILE A 2 3.03 11.80 4.94
C ILE A 2 3.60 10.39 5.13
N ALA A 3 3.50 9.57 4.09
CA ALA A 3 4.12 8.25 4.05
C ALA A 3 5.19 8.22 2.95
N THR A 4 6.38 7.72 3.29
CA THR A 4 7.48 7.54 2.33
C THR A 4 8.28 6.28 2.65
N LYS A 5 9.28 5.94 1.84
CA LYS A 5 9.98 4.66 1.91
C LYS A 5 11.49 4.80 1.83
N PHE A 6 12.20 3.82 2.38
CA PHE A 6 13.65 3.62 2.26
C PHE A 6 13.99 2.21 1.78
N GLY A 7 15.28 1.91 1.61
CA GLY A 7 15.76 0.55 1.35
C GLY A 7 16.31 0.34 -0.05
N PHE A 8 16.21 1.32 -0.95
CA PHE A 8 16.97 1.34 -2.20
C PHE A 8 18.18 2.25 -2.07
N ASP A 9 19.29 1.83 -2.64
CA ASP A 9 20.47 2.65 -2.86
C ASP A 9 20.31 3.42 -4.18
N CYS A 10 20.10 4.73 -4.09
CA CYS A 10 19.94 5.59 -5.26
C CYS A 10 21.28 6.06 -5.85
N GLU A 11 22.41 5.81 -5.18
CA GLU A 11 23.74 6.15 -5.68
C GLU A 11 24.31 5.05 -6.58
N ARG A 12 23.72 3.85 -6.53
CA ARG A 12 24.10 2.72 -7.38
C ARG A 12 23.10 2.51 -8.52
N PRO A 13 23.58 2.17 -9.73
CA PRO A 13 22.70 1.79 -10.83
C PRO A 13 22.03 0.44 -10.55
N GLY A 14 20.77 0.33 -10.96
CA GLY A 14 19.93 -0.82 -10.64
C GLY A 14 19.24 -0.66 -9.29
N GLN A 15 18.13 -1.37 -9.09
CA GLN A 15 17.34 -1.33 -7.85
C GLN A 15 18.08 -2.08 -6.71
N THR A 16 19.30 -1.66 -6.37
CA THR A 16 20.11 -2.27 -5.32
C THR A 16 19.50 -1.98 -3.96
N LEU A 17 19.34 -3.03 -3.15
CA LEU A 17 18.83 -2.91 -1.80
C LEU A 17 19.95 -2.46 -0.85
N ASN A 18 19.59 -1.57 0.07
CA ASN A 18 20.45 -1.19 1.18
C ASN A 18 19.56 -0.78 2.36
N SER A 19 19.44 -1.67 3.35
CA SER A 19 18.75 -1.39 4.61
C SER A 19 19.71 -1.28 5.79
N ARG A 20 21.00 -0.97 5.56
CA ARG A 20 21.95 -0.80 6.67
C ARG A 20 21.58 0.41 7.54
N PRO A 21 21.74 0.35 8.88
CA PRO A 21 21.35 1.43 9.78
C PRO A 21 21.82 2.83 9.37
N GLU A 22 23.07 2.95 8.94
CA GLU A 22 23.66 4.21 8.47
C GLU A 22 22.95 4.77 7.22
N HIS A 23 22.54 3.89 6.30
CA HIS A 23 21.81 4.27 5.10
C HIS A 23 20.37 4.67 5.41
N ILE A 24 19.71 3.95 6.32
CA ILE A 24 18.35 4.31 6.77
C ILE A 24 18.34 5.73 7.36
N ARG A 25 19.35 6.04 8.18
CA ARG A 25 19.53 7.38 8.78
C ARG A 25 19.81 8.44 7.72
N ALA A 26 20.68 8.18 6.75
CA ALA A 26 20.89 9.11 5.63
C ALA A 26 19.62 9.32 4.78
N ALA A 27 18.86 8.25 4.53
CA ALA A 27 17.65 8.27 3.73
C ALA A 27 16.53 9.08 4.39
N VAL A 28 16.38 9.02 5.72
CA VAL A 28 15.36 9.80 6.42
C VAL A 28 15.69 11.29 6.37
N GLU A 29 16.96 11.69 6.59
CA GLU A 29 17.39 13.08 6.49
C GLU A 29 17.15 13.65 5.09
N GLY A 30 17.53 12.89 4.06
CA GLY A 30 17.26 13.28 2.67
C GLY A 30 15.75 13.42 2.38
N SER A 31 14.92 12.55 2.98
CA SER A 31 13.47 12.60 2.81
C SER A 31 12.87 13.83 3.48
N LEU A 32 13.24 14.11 4.73
CA LEU A 32 12.81 15.29 5.48
C LEU A 32 13.17 16.59 4.76
N ALA A 33 14.41 16.69 4.25
CA ALA A 33 14.87 17.84 3.48
C ALA A 33 14.04 18.07 2.20
N ARG A 34 13.76 17.00 1.43
CA ARG A 34 12.96 17.09 0.19
C ARG A 34 11.50 17.43 0.47
N LEU A 35 10.95 16.87 1.54
CA LEU A 35 9.55 17.08 1.96
C LEU A 35 9.36 18.41 2.71
N LYS A 36 10.46 19.08 3.10
CA LYS A 36 10.46 20.34 3.86
C LYS A 36 9.65 20.22 5.17
N THR A 37 9.89 19.15 5.89
CA THR A 37 9.24 18.79 7.16
C THR A 37 10.29 18.23 8.12
N ASP A 38 10.01 18.23 9.42
CA ASP A 38 10.82 17.64 10.48
C ASP A 38 10.32 16.25 10.90
N TYR A 39 9.16 15.81 10.40
CA TYR A 39 8.60 14.49 10.68
C TYR A 39 8.04 13.77 9.44
N ILE A 40 7.99 12.44 9.53
CA ILE A 40 7.29 11.51 8.62
C ILE A 40 6.29 10.70 9.44
N ASP A 41 5.02 10.67 9.02
CA ASP A 41 4.01 9.93 9.77
C ASP A 41 4.22 8.41 9.66
N LEU A 42 4.59 7.90 8.48
CA LEU A 42 4.80 6.47 8.26
C LEU A 42 5.99 6.21 7.33
N TYR A 43 6.97 5.49 7.83
CA TYR A 43 8.20 5.20 7.09
C TYR A 43 8.32 3.72 6.79
N TYR A 44 8.30 3.38 5.49
CA TYR A 44 8.32 2.00 5.04
C TYR A 44 9.72 1.52 4.68
N GLN A 45 10.10 0.31 5.09
CA GLN A 45 11.09 -0.46 4.34
C GLN A 45 10.45 -0.90 3.02
N HIS A 46 10.99 -0.47 1.88
CA HIS A 46 10.38 -0.68 0.57
C HIS A 46 10.46 -2.14 0.11
N ARG A 47 11.58 -2.81 0.39
CA ARG A 47 11.80 -4.23 0.14
C ARG A 47 12.68 -4.79 1.26
N VAL A 48 12.44 -6.03 1.65
CA VAL A 48 13.29 -6.72 2.62
C VAL A 48 14.66 -6.92 1.98
N ASP A 49 15.68 -6.35 2.61
CA ASP A 49 17.08 -6.57 2.27
C ASP A 49 17.56 -7.87 2.94
N PRO A 50 17.92 -8.91 2.18
CA PRO A 50 18.36 -10.19 2.76
C PRO A 50 19.73 -10.11 3.44
N ASP A 51 20.53 -9.08 3.14
CA ASP A 51 21.89 -8.93 3.65
C ASP A 51 21.94 -8.16 4.98
N VAL A 52 20.79 -7.68 5.48
CA VAL A 52 20.68 -6.93 6.73
C VAL A 52 19.66 -7.61 7.66
N PRO A 53 20.04 -7.91 8.92
CA PRO A 53 19.10 -8.45 9.91
C PRO A 53 17.88 -7.53 10.11
N MET A 54 16.70 -8.14 10.18
CA MET A 54 15.45 -7.38 10.34
C MET A 54 15.40 -6.59 11.66
N GLU A 55 16.05 -7.11 12.70
CA GLU A 55 16.17 -6.46 14.01
C GLU A 55 16.98 -5.16 13.92
N ASP A 56 18.02 -5.12 13.10
CA ASP A 56 18.82 -3.90 12.89
C ASP A 56 18.00 -2.83 12.16
N VAL A 57 17.21 -3.24 11.16
CA VAL A 57 16.30 -2.36 10.43
C VAL A 57 15.23 -1.79 11.37
N ALA A 58 14.52 -2.67 12.09
CA ALA A 58 13.46 -2.29 13.00
C ALA A 58 13.99 -1.45 14.18
N GLY A 59 15.14 -1.79 14.74
CA GLY A 59 15.81 -1.02 15.78
C GLY A 59 16.19 0.38 15.32
N THR A 60 16.72 0.50 14.09
CA THR A 60 17.04 1.82 13.53
C THR A 60 15.78 2.68 13.37
N VAL A 61 14.66 2.11 12.93
CA VAL A 61 13.40 2.85 12.83
C VAL A 61 12.84 3.19 14.21
N ALA A 62 12.99 2.32 15.21
CA ALA A 62 12.61 2.61 16.59
C ALA A 62 13.36 3.83 17.14
N ASP A 63 14.67 3.93 16.90
CA ASP A 63 15.45 5.11 17.27
C ASP A 63 14.93 6.37 16.59
N LEU A 64 14.62 6.30 15.29
CA LEU A 64 14.05 7.44 14.55
C LEU A 64 12.67 7.86 15.06
N ILE A 65 11.90 6.91 15.61
CA ILE A 65 10.65 7.20 16.31
C ILE A 65 10.90 7.91 17.63
N ALA A 66 11.88 7.43 18.41
CA ALA A 66 12.28 8.09 19.66
C ALA A 66 12.83 9.51 19.43
N GLU A 67 13.50 9.74 18.29
CA GLU A 67 13.97 11.06 17.84
C GLU A 67 12.83 11.98 17.35
N GLY A 68 11.61 11.47 17.15
CA GLY A 68 10.46 12.22 16.65
C GLY A 68 10.46 12.47 15.13
N LYS A 69 11.46 11.96 14.39
CA LYS A 69 11.56 12.10 12.93
C LYS A 69 10.59 11.21 12.17
N VAL A 70 10.23 10.08 12.76
CA VAL A 70 9.26 9.13 12.22
C VAL A 70 8.19 8.88 13.29
N LYS A 71 6.93 8.72 12.93
CA LYS A 71 5.88 8.36 13.92
C LYS A 71 5.58 6.87 13.94
N HIS A 72 5.57 6.24 12.76
CA HIS A 72 5.17 4.85 12.60
C HIS A 72 6.08 4.09 11.62
N PHE A 73 6.27 2.80 11.90
CA PHE A 73 7.05 1.90 11.05
C PHE A 73 6.13 1.09 10.12
N GLY A 74 6.48 1.03 8.84
CA GLY A 74 5.81 0.18 7.88
C GLY A 74 6.75 -0.78 7.16
N LEU A 75 6.21 -1.87 6.63
CA LEU A 75 6.91 -2.79 5.74
C LEU A 75 6.21 -2.86 4.39
N SER A 76 6.95 -3.16 3.32
CA SER A 76 6.37 -3.44 2.01
C SER A 76 6.94 -4.72 1.42
N GLU A 77 6.05 -5.56 0.88
CA GLU A 77 6.41 -6.87 0.30
C GLU A 77 7.27 -7.74 1.24
N ALA A 78 6.99 -7.68 2.55
CA ALA A 78 7.63 -8.50 3.55
C ALA A 78 6.86 -9.81 3.79
N GLY A 79 7.60 -10.90 3.99
CA GLY A 79 7.03 -12.19 4.38
C GLY A 79 6.71 -12.27 5.87
N VAL A 80 6.00 -13.34 6.26
CA VAL A 80 5.56 -13.61 7.64
C VAL A 80 6.71 -13.51 8.65
N ASP A 81 7.84 -14.16 8.37
CA ASP A 81 8.99 -14.21 9.30
C ASP A 81 9.61 -12.81 9.51
N SER A 82 9.79 -12.05 8.44
CA SER A 82 10.28 -10.68 8.50
C SER A 82 9.34 -9.78 9.30
N ILE A 83 8.03 -9.91 9.10
CA ILE A 83 7.02 -9.12 9.84
C ILE A 83 7.10 -9.43 11.33
N ARG A 84 7.14 -10.71 11.73
CA ARG A 84 7.22 -11.10 13.14
C ARG A 84 8.50 -10.59 13.80
N ARG A 85 9.65 -10.75 13.14
CA ARG A 85 10.95 -10.28 13.64
C ARG A 85 10.99 -8.76 13.80
N ALA A 86 10.51 -8.03 12.80
CA ALA A 86 10.42 -6.58 12.85
C ALA A 86 9.51 -6.10 14.00
N HIS A 87 8.29 -6.66 14.06
CA HIS A 87 7.26 -6.25 15.01
C HIS A 87 7.66 -6.53 16.46
N ALA A 88 8.48 -7.55 16.72
CA ALA A 88 9.04 -7.84 18.04
C ALA A 88 10.02 -6.77 18.55
N VAL A 89 10.67 -6.02 17.64
CA VAL A 89 11.63 -4.95 18.00
C VAL A 89 10.96 -3.57 17.97
N CYS A 90 10.21 -3.28 16.90
CA CYS A 90 9.50 -2.04 16.71
C CYS A 90 8.10 -2.36 16.16
N PRO A 91 7.00 -1.96 16.83
CA PRO A 91 5.65 -2.24 16.35
C PRO A 91 5.45 -1.78 14.90
N VAL A 92 5.30 -2.75 14.01
CA VAL A 92 4.96 -2.50 12.60
C VAL A 92 3.51 -2.09 12.54
N THR A 93 3.25 -0.92 11.98
CA THR A 93 1.91 -0.31 11.97
C THR A 93 1.15 -0.65 10.69
N ALA A 94 1.85 -0.83 9.56
CA ALA A 94 1.21 -1.21 8.30
C ALA A 94 2.12 -2.07 7.41
N LEU A 95 1.52 -3.03 6.70
CA LEU A 95 2.12 -3.76 5.58
C LEU A 95 1.52 -3.28 4.26
N GLN A 96 2.37 -2.90 3.30
CA GLN A 96 1.97 -2.64 1.92
C GLN A 96 2.33 -3.81 1.01
N SER A 97 1.33 -4.53 0.49
CA SER A 97 1.55 -5.65 -0.41
C SER A 97 0.55 -5.76 -1.57
N GLU A 98 0.91 -6.50 -2.62
CA GLU A 98 0.03 -6.68 -3.77
C GLU A 98 -1.24 -7.42 -3.35
N TYR A 99 -2.42 -6.88 -3.68
CA TYR A 99 -3.69 -7.57 -3.46
C TYR A 99 -4.76 -7.06 -4.42
N SER A 100 -5.47 -7.99 -5.06
CA SER A 100 -6.57 -7.70 -5.98
C SER A 100 -7.41 -8.95 -6.21
N LEU A 101 -8.53 -8.82 -6.94
CA LEU A 101 -9.31 -9.96 -7.44
C LEU A 101 -8.45 -11.03 -8.13
N TRP A 102 -7.35 -10.60 -8.75
CA TRP A 102 -6.47 -11.46 -9.53
C TRP A 102 -5.31 -12.04 -8.71
N TRP A 103 -4.89 -11.36 -7.64
CA TRP A 103 -3.79 -11.78 -6.79
C TRP A 103 -4.23 -11.82 -5.34
N ARG A 104 -4.49 -13.03 -4.85
CA ARG A 104 -5.08 -13.30 -3.53
C ARG A 104 -4.15 -14.08 -2.59
N GLN A 105 -2.86 -14.22 -2.95
CA GLN A 105 -1.89 -14.91 -2.09
C GLN A 105 -1.82 -14.37 -0.65
N PRO A 106 -1.93 -13.05 -0.39
CA PRO A 106 -1.92 -12.54 0.98
C PRO A 106 -2.98 -13.17 1.90
N GLU A 107 -4.11 -13.64 1.38
CA GLU A 107 -5.19 -14.23 2.18
C GLU A 107 -4.77 -15.51 2.92
N GLN A 108 -3.75 -16.23 2.45
CA GLN A 108 -3.39 -17.54 3.01
C GLN A 108 -2.66 -17.45 4.34
N GLN A 109 -1.78 -16.45 4.49
CA GLN A 109 -0.87 -16.35 5.65
C GLN A 109 -0.63 -14.92 6.10
N LEU A 110 -0.58 -13.95 5.17
CA LEU A 110 -0.31 -12.56 5.53
C LEU A 110 -1.50 -11.91 6.22
N LEU A 111 -2.71 -11.93 5.65
CA LEU A 111 -3.86 -11.27 6.27
C LEU A 111 -4.20 -11.82 7.66
N PRO A 112 -4.20 -13.15 7.90
CA PRO A 112 -4.38 -13.70 9.25
C PRO A 112 -3.31 -13.21 10.25
N LEU A 113 -2.05 -13.13 9.82
CA LEU A 113 -0.96 -12.62 10.65
C LEU A 113 -1.15 -11.14 11.00
N LEU A 114 -1.55 -10.33 10.02
CA LEU A 114 -1.74 -8.90 10.23
C LEU A 114 -2.90 -8.64 11.20
N GLU A 115 -3.96 -9.42 11.11
CA GLU A 115 -5.07 -9.40 12.08
C GLU A 115 -4.59 -9.80 13.49
N GLU A 116 -3.84 -10.91 13.61
CA GLU A 116 -3.25 -11.38 14.87
C GLU A 116 -2.40 -10.31 15.56
N LEU A 117 -1.59 -9.57 14.77
CA LEU A 117 -0.64 -8.57 15.26
C LEU A 117 -1.20 -7.14 15.26
N ASN A 118 -2.47 -6.95 14.89
CA ASN A 118 -3.11 -5.64 14.75
C ASN A 118 -2.32 -4.67 13.83
N ILE A 119 -1.91 -5.15 12.67
CA ILE A 119 -1.17 -4.40 11.65
C ILE A 119 -2.10 -4.06 10.49
N GLY A 120 -2.12 -2.78 10.07
CA GLY A 120 -2.94 -2.35 8.93
C GLY A 120 -2.44 -2.95 7.61
N PHE A 121 -3.36 -3.24 6.68
CA PHE A 121 -3.01 -3.72 5.34
C PHE A 121 -3.28 -2.65 4.28
N VAL A 122 -2.26 -2.34 3.48
CA VAL A 122 -2.34 -1.34 2.40
C VAL A 122 -2.14 -2.04 1.05
N PRO A 123 -3.21 -2.36 0.31
CA PRO A 123 -3.10 -3.04 -0.97
C PRO A 123 -2.46 -2.14 -2.03
N PHE A 124 -1.49 -2.64 -2.80
CA PHE A 124 -1.02 -1.98 -4.02
C PHE A 124 -1.39 -2.79 -5.28
N SER A 125 -1.43 -2.10 -6.43
CA SER A 125 -1.95 -2.63 -7.71
C SER A 125 -3.37 -3.23 -7.64
N PRO A 126 -4.35 -2.58 -6.98
CA PRO A 126 -5.69 -3.16 -6.79
C PRO A 126 -6.43 -3.42 -8.11
N LEU A 127 -6.06 -2.72 -9.19
CA LEU A 127 -6.61 -2.88 -10.53
C LEU A 127 -5.82 -3.86 -11.42
N GLY A 128 -4.93 -4.68 -10.84
CA GLY A 128 -4.14 -5.66 -11.59
C GLY A 128 -3.27 -5.02 -12.68
N LYS A 129 -2.66 -3.87 -12.38
CA LYS A 129 -1.84 -3.07 -13.32
C LYS A 129 -2.60 -2.73 -14.62
N GLY A 130 -3.90 -2.44 -14.50
CA GLY A 130 -4.78 -2.04 -15.59
C GLY A 130 -5.60 -3.18 -16.19
N PHE A 131 -5.28 -4.44 -15.93
CA PHE A 131 -6.00 -5.57 -16.51
C PHE A 131 -7.45 -5.67 -16.03
N LEU A 132 -7.71 -5.40 -14.75
CA LEU A 132 -9.06 -5.45 -14.17
C LEU A 132 -9.94 -4.27 -14.59
N THR A 133 -9.41 -3.32 -15.37
CA THR A 133 -10.21 -2.24 -15.97
C THR A 133 -10.93 -2.70 -17.25
N GLY A 134 -10.53 -3.85 -17.81
CA GLY A 134 -11.03 -4.33 -19.09
C GLY A 134 -10.40 -3.69 -20.33
N ALA A 135 -9.43 -2.79 -20.14
CA ALA A 135 -8.68 -2.13 -21.22
C ALA A 135 -7.59 -3.01 -21.86
N ILE A 136 -7.27 -4.15 -21.24
CA ILE A 136 -6.33 -5.15 -21.76
C ILE A 136 -7.14 -6.42 -22.02
N ASP A 137 -7.06 -6.91 -23.26
CA ASP A 137 -7.66 -8.16 -23.69
C ASP A 137 -6.61 -9.17 -24.17
N ALA A 138 -7.06 -10.35 -24.60
CA ALA A 138 -6.20 -11.42 -25.11
C ALA A 138 -5.30 -10.96 -26.27
N SER A 139 -5.81 -10.08 -27.14
CA SER A 139 -5.11 -9.60 -28.34
C SER A 139 -4.20 -8.40 -28.09
N THR A 140 -4.27 -7.79 -26.90
CA THR A 140 -3.53 -6.57 -26.59
C THR A 140 -2.02 -6.79 -26.69
N THR A 141 -1.39 -5.94 -27.50
CA THR A 141 0.06 -5.80 -27.60
C THR A 141 0.49 -4.54 -26.86
N PHE A 142 1.70 -4.56 -26.31
CA PHE A 142 2.28 -3.40 -25.65
C PHE A 142 3.41 -2.84 -26.51
N ASP A 143 3.71 -1.55 -26.34
CA ASP A 143 4.94 -0.96 -26.87
C ASP A 143 6.16 -1.75 -26.37
N SER A 144 7.21 -1.87 -27.16
CA SER A 144 8.39 -2.68 -26.83
C SER A 144 9.10 -2.23 -25.54
N SER A 145 8.98 -0.95 -25.17
CA SER A 145 9.54 -0.39 -23.93
C SER A 145 8.67 -0.63 -22.68
N ASP A 146 7.46 -1.18 -22.85
CA ASP A 146 6.52 -1.39 -21.74
C ASP A 146 6.98 -2.55 -20.84
N PHE A 147 7.09 -2.29 -19.54
CA PHE A 147 7.50 -3.29 -18.56
C PHE A 147 6.55 -4.50 -18.51
N ARG A 148 5.28 -4.35 -18.93
CA ARG A 148 4.33 -5.46 -18.99
C ARG A 148 4.79 -6.58 -19.93
N ASN A 149 5.66 -6.30 -20.90
CA ASN A 149 6.26 -7.33 -21.75
C ASN A 149 7.14 -8.34 -21.00
N VAL A 150 7.74 -7.93 -19.88
CA VAL A 150 8.63 -8.79 -19.08
C VAL A 150 7.95 -9.40 -17.85
N VAL A 151 6.69 -9.06 -17.60
CA VAL A 151 5.92 -9.61 -16.47
C VAL A 151 5.21 -10.88 -16.94
N PRO A 152 5.54 -12.08 -16.42
CA PRO A 152 4.97 -13.34 -16.90
C PRO A 152 3.44 -13.38 -16.94
N ARG A 153 2.81 -12.65 -16.01
CA ARG A 153 1.35 -12.53 -15.88
C ARG A 153 0.67 -11.84 -17.07
N PHE A 154 1.42 -11.06 -17.86
CA PHE A 154 0.94 -10.43 -19.07
C PHE A 154 1.32 -11.21 -20.34
N SER A 155 1.91 -12.42 -20.23
CA SER A 155 2.10 -13.31 -21.38
C SER A 155 0.76 -13.60 -22.08
N GLU A 156 0.81 -13.86 -23.38
CA GLU A 156 -0.40 -14.14 -24.18
C GLU A 156 -1.26 -15.26 -23.56
N ALA A 157 -0.64 -16.38 -23.20
CA ALA A 157 -1.31 -17.49 -22.54
C ALA A 157 -1.97 -17.07 -21.21
N SER A 158 -1.31 -16.22 -20.42
CA SER A 158 -1.88 -15.69 -19.18
C SER A 158 -3.02 -14.72 -19.44
N ARG A 159 -2.94 -13.85 -20.47
CA ARG A 159 -4.05 -12.94 -20.82
C ARG A 159 -5.28 -13.74 -21.26
N GLN A 160 -5.10 -14.76 -22.10
CA GLN A 160 -6.18 -15.65 -22.53
C GLN A 160 -6.83 -16.40 -21.35
N ALA A 161 -6.01 -16.98 -20.46
CA ALA A 161 -6.50 -17.70 -19.29
C ALA A 161 -7.30 -16.79 -18.34
N ASN A 162 -6.87 -15.53 -18.19
CA ASN A 162 -7.46 -14.58 -17.25
C ASN A 162 -8.56 -13.70 -17.88
N GLN A 163 -8.80 -13.78 -19.19
CA GLN A 163 -9.87 -13.04 -19.87
C GLN A 163 -11.25 -13.32 -19.25
N LYS A 164 -11.50 -14.57 -18.84
CA LYS A 164 -12.76 -14.97 -18.20
C LYS A 164 -13.06 -14.16 -16.95
N LEU A 165 -12.04 -13.83 -16.15
CA LEU A 165 -12.19 -12.99 -14.97
C LEU A 165 -12.61 -11.56 -15.37
N VAL A 166 -12.00 -11.01 -16.41
CA VAL A 166 -12.32 -9.67 -16.92
C VAL A 166 -13.75 -9.61 -17.43
N GLU A 167 -14.21 -10.61 -18.17
CA GLU A 167 -15.59 -10.66 -18.67
C GLU A 167 -16.62 -10.72 -17.53
N VAL A 168 -16.35 -11.48 -16.47
CA VAL A 168 -17.21 -11.49 -15.27
C VAL A 168 -17.27 -10.10 -14.63
N VAL A 169 -16.13 -9.43 -14.45
CA VAL A 169 -16.09 -8.07 -13.88
C VAL A 169 -16.84 -7.07 -14.78
N LYS A 170 -16.70 -7.19 -16.11
CA LYS A 170 -17.43 -6.36 -17.07
C LYS A 170 -18.95 -6.57 -17.01
N SER A 171 -19.40 -7.82 -16.92
CA SER A 171 -20.84 -8.12 -16.79
C SER A 171 -21.43 -7.49 -15.54
N LEU A 172 -20.77 -7.67 -14.39
CA LEU A 172 -21.21 -7.06 -13.13
C LEU A 172 -21.20 -5.53 -13.19
N ALA A 173 -20.19 -4.94 -13.82
CA ALA A 173 -20.13 -3.50 -14.06
C ALA A 173 -21.32 -3.00 -14.89
N ALA A 174 -21.67 -3.70 -15.96
CA ALA A 174 -22.80 -3.36 -16.81
C ALA A 174 -24.16 -3.49 -16.09
N GLU A 175 -24.34 -4.53 -15.27
CA GLU A 175 -25.55 -4.71 -14.46
C GLU A 175 -25.77 -3.59 -13.43
N GLN A 176 -24.69 -2.97 -12.96
CA GLN A 176 -24.71 -1.93 -11.92
C GLN A 176 -24.52 -0.51 -12.47
N ASP A 177 -24.39 -0.33 -13.79
CA ASP A 177 -24.09 0.95 -14.46
C ASP A 177 -22.84 1.65 -13.89
N VAL A 178 -21.76 0.88 -13.69
CA VAL A 178 -20.46 1.36 -13.18
C VAL A 178 -19.30 0.84 -14.03
N THR A 179 -18.09 1.34 -13.78
CA THR A 179 -16.88 0.85 -14.44
C THR A 179 -16.36 -0.47 -13.82
N PRO A 180 -15.66 -1.32 -14.60
CA PRO A 180 -14.97 -2.50 -14.06
C PRO A 180 -14.00 -2.17 -12.91
N ALA A 181 -13.37 -0.98 -12.97
CA ALA A 181 -12.49 -0.49 -11.92
C ALA A 181 -13.25 -0.25 -10.61
N GLN A 182 -14.46 0.31 -10.67
CA GLN A 182 -15.31 0.49 -9.48
C GLN A 182 -15.72 -0.85 -8.88
N ILE A 183 -16.05 -1.86 -9.69
CA ILE A 183 -16.33 -3.22 -9.18
C ILE A 183 -15.10 -3.80 -8.46
N ALA A 184 -13.91 -3.70 -9.06
CA ALA A 184 -12.68 -4.23 -8.46
C ALA A 184 -12.33 -3.52 -7.13
N LEU A 185 -12.51 -2.21 -7.06
CA LEU A 185 -12.29 -1.43 -5.83
C LEU A 185 -13.38 -1.69 -4.78
N ALA A 186 -14.65 -1.78 -5.17
CA ALA A 186 -15.75 -2.10 -4.27
C ALA A 186 -15.57 -3.50 -3.66
N TRP A 187 -15.15 -4.49 -4.45
CA TRP A 187 -14.79 -5.80 -3.94
C TRP A 187 -13.68 -5.71 -2.89
N LEU A 188 -12.61 -4.97 -3.18
CA LEU A 188 -11.48 -4.80 -2.26
C LEU A 188 -11.90 -4.14 -0.94
N LEU A 189 -12.74 -3.10 -1.00
CA LEU A 189 -13.30 -2.44 0.17
C LEU A 189 -14.23 -3.37 0.97
N ALA A 190 -15.03 -4.19 0.30
CA ALA A 190 -15.92 -5.16 0.95
C ALA A 190 -15.16 -6.31 1.62
N LYS A 191 -13.93 -6.61 1.18
CA LYS A 191 -13.07 -7.59 1.84
C LYS A 191 -12.51 -7.10 3.16
N ALA A 192 -12.53 -5.78 3.42
CA ALA A 192 -11.80 -5.14 4.51
C ALA A 192 -12.59 -5.04 5.82
N PRO A 193 -12.22 -5.82 6.84
CA PRO A 193 -12.26 -5.37 8.24
C PRO A 193 -10.92 -4.73 8.66
N TRP A 194 -9.91 -4.67 7.78
CA TRP A 194 -8.59 -4.08 8.06
C TRP A 194 -8.61 -2.56 7.96
N ASP A 195 -9.42 -1.95 8.82
CA ASP A 195 -9.31 -0.53 9.13
C ASP A 195 -7.90 -0.26 9.69
N CYS A 196 -7.41 0.94 9.40
CA CYS A 196 -6.27 1.50 10.10
C CYS A 196 -6.54 1.41 11.62
N PRO A 197 -5.57 1.02 12.47
CA PRO A 197 -5.79 0.97 13.91
C PRO A 197 -6.45 2.26 14.41
N ASP A 198 -7.37 2.20 15.39
CA ASP A 198 -8.11 3.36 15.92
C ASP A 198 -7.22 4.58 16.25
N SER A 199 -5.94 4.33 16.57
CA SER A 199 -4.91 5.35 16.80
C SER A 199 -4.61 6.25 15.60
N TRP A 200 -5.00 5.87 14.38
CA TRP A 200 -4.83 6.64 13.15
C TRP A 200 -5.99 7.61 12.91
N HIS A 201 -7.18 7.32 13.43
CA HIS A 201 -8.34 8.21 13.31
C HIS A 201 -8.20 9.46 14.21
N ASN A 202 -7.48 9.36 15.34
CA ASN A 202 -7.31 10.46 16.31
C ASN A 202 -6.27 11.54 15.93
N GLN A 203 -5.61 11.43 14.77
CA GLN A 203 -4.68 12.48 14.27
C GLN A 203 -5.28 13.36 13.17
N ALA A 204 -6.47 13.03 12.66
CA ALA A 204 -7.21 13.92 11.78
C ALA A 204 -8.03 14.90 12.64
N ALA A 205 -7.52 16.13 12.80
CA ALA A 205 -8.32 17.21 13.39
C ALA A 205 -9.67 17.30 12.65
N PRO A 206 -10.80 17.40 13.36
CA PRO A 206 -12.09 17.48 12.70
C PRO A 206 -12.11 18.73 11.82
N ALA A 207 -12.33 18.55 10.52
CA ALA A 207 -12.63 19.66 9.62
C ALA A 207 -13.89 20.35 10.17
N GLY A 208 -13.69 21.52 10.76
CA GLY A 208 -14.73 22.28 11.43
C GLY A 208 -15.95 22.46 10.54
N GLY A 209 -17.05 21.84 10.94
CA GLY A 209 -18.35 22.06 10.32
C GLY A 209 -18.77 23.51 10.49
N LYS A 210 -19.05 24.17 9.37
CA LYS A 210 -20.03 25.26 9.29
C LYS A 210 -20.89 25.07 8.05
N SER A 211 -21.77 24.08 8.07
CA SER A 211 -22.99 24.11 7.25
C SER A 211 -24.06 24.87 8.03
N GLY A 212 -24.03 26.20 7.90
CA GLY A 212 -25.15 27.05 8.29
C GLY A 212 -26.34 26.77 7.37
N CYS A 213 -27.17 25.78 7.73
CA CYS A 213 -28.46 25.60 7.09
C CYS A 213 -29.43 26.61 7.73
N GLY A 214 -29.71 27.69 6.99
CA GLY A 214 -30.63 28.74 7.39
C GLY A 214 -32.02 28.17 7.66
N LYS A 215 -32.52 28.38 8.88
CA LYS A 215 -33.94 28.24 9.19
C LYS A 215 -34.68 29.37 8.48
N ARG A 216 -35.58 29.00 7.57
CA ARG A 216 -36.66 29.87 7.10
C ARG A 216 -37.83 29.65 8.05
N ASP A 217 -38.13 30.64 8.88
CA ASP A 217 -39.36 30.68 9.66
C ASP A 217 -40.51 31.18 8.77
N PRO A 218 -41.70 30.56 8.81
CA PRO A 218 -42.88 31.08 8.13
C PRO A 218 -43.57 32.16 8.98
N VAL A 219 -43.99 33.21 8.28
CA VAL A 219 -44.80 34.34 8.72
C VAL A 219 -45.99 33.92 9.58
N THR A 220 -46.23 34.61 10.70
CA THR A 220 -47.59 34.86 11.21
C THR A 220 -47.67 36.16 12.04
N LYS A 221 -48.51 37.07 11.51
CA LYS A 221 -49.17 38.26 12.10
C LYS A 221 -48.31 39.40 12.65
#